data_AF-A0A3N5R7Z2-F1
#
_entry.id   AF-A0A3N5R7Z2-F1
#
_cell.length_a   1.000
_cell.length_b   1.000
_cell.length_c   1.000
_cell.angle_alpha   90.00
_cell.angle_beta   90.00
_cell.angle_gamma   90.00
#
_symmetry.space_group_name_H-M   'P 1'
#
loop_
_entity.id
_entity.type
_entity.pdbx_description
1 polymer ?
#
loop_
_entity_poly.entity_id
_entity_poly.type
_entity_poly.pdbx_seq_one_letter_code
_entity_poly.pdbx_strand_id
1 'polypeptide(L)'
;MASKNKESRTEQKAYFERQLKDRIAKLKEGGLDAGGIERDRVIKKLRAELRKTNARLKAIGAKQKLNETLAEAKIKKAEAKKEEAGKQKGKKGKKAEADTEVSKRQQKKKEKLAEKGKKKEQTEGQEQPQE
;
A
#
# COMPACT_ATOMS: atom_id res chain seq x y z
N MET A 1 5.68 -27.92 -9.77
CA MET A 1 4.95 -26.92 -8.95
C MET A 1 4.29 -25.89 -9.85
N ALA A 2 3.07 -25.49 -9.53
CA ALA A 2 2.31 -24.48 -10.27
C ALA A 2 2.91 -23.08 -10.04
N SER A 3 3.79 -22.60 -10.92
CA SER A 3 4.32 -21.24 -10.88
C SER A 3 3.17 -20.22 -10.82
N LYS A 4 3.34 -19.18 -9.97
CA LYS A 4 2.35 -18.11 -9.79
C LYS A 4 2.52 -16.98 -10.81
N ASN A 5 3.61 -16.98 -11.55
CA ASN A 5 4.00 -15.89 -12.45
C ASN A 5 3.30 -16.00 -13.81
N LYS A 6 2.89 -14.85 -14.35
CA LYS A 6 2.17 -14.75 -15.64
C LYS A 6 3.03 -15.28 -16.81
N GLU A 7 4.30 -14.92 -16.84
CA GLU A 7 5.27 -15.28 -17.90
C GLU A 7 5.44 -16.79 -18.04
N SER A 8 5.71 -17.47 -16.92
CA SER A 8 5.82 -18.92 -16.90
C SER A 8 4.53 -19.62 -17.38
N ARG A 9 3.35 -19.02 -17.15
CA ARG A 9 2.08 -19.54 -17.67
C ARG A 9 1.89 -19.28 -19.15
N THR A 10 2.38 -18.16 -19.67
CA THR A 10 2.37 -17.90 -21.11
C THR A 10 3.33 -18.81 -21.86
N GLU A 11 4.49 -19.12 -21.28
CA GLU A 11 5.44 -20.09 -21.83
C GLU A 11 4.85 -21.51 -21.84
N GLN A 12 4.24 -21.94 -20.73
CA GLN A 12 3.54 -23.23 -20.67
C GLN A 12 2.43 -23.34 -21.72
N LYS A 13 1.67 -22.26 -21.92
CA LYS A 13 0.66 -22.20 -22.98
C LYS A 13 1.30 -22.40 -24.35
N ALA A 14 2.36 -21.66 -24.67
CA ALA A 14 3.05 -21.78 -25.96
C ALA A 14 3.64 -23.18 -26.17
N TYR A 15 4.19 -23.80 -25.12
CA TYR A 15 4.68 -25.18 -25.16
C TYR A 15 3.56 -26.17 -25.52
N PHE A 16 2.42 -26.11 -24.84
CA PHE A 16 1.30 -27.02 -25.13
C PHE A 16 0.67 -26.76 -26.50
N GLU A 17 0.65 -25.51 -26.97
CA GLU A 17 0.19 -25.18 -28.33
C GLU A 17 1.10 -25.78 -29.40
N ARG A 18 2.43 -25.72 -29.20
CA ARG A 18 3.39 -26.37 -30.11
C ARG A 18 3.19 -27.88 -30.13
N GLN A 19 3.16 -28.52 -28.96
CA GLN A 19 2.92 -29.96 -28.87
C GLN A 19 1.60 -30.40 -29.51
N LEU A 20 0.54 -29.60 -29.36
CA LEU A 20 -0.75 -29.88 -29.97
C LEU A 20 -0.66 -29.83 -31.50
N LYS A 21 0.01 -28.81 -32.05
CA LYS A 21 0.22 -28.69 -33.51
C LYS A 21 1.05 -29.84 -34.04
N ASP A 22 2.16 -30.18 -33.38
CA ASP A 22 3.04 -31.27 -33.78
C ASP A 22 2.30 -32.62 -33.76
N ARG A 23 1.48 -32.86 -32.73
CA ARG A 23 0.68 -34.09 -32.64
C ARG A 23 -0.36 -34.16 -33.75
N ILE A 24 -1.05 -33.06 -34.03
CA ILE A 24 -2.04 -33.00 -35.12
C ILE A 24 -1.37 -33.25 -36.47
N ALA A 25 -0.20 -32.64 -36.72
CA ALA A 25 0.56 -32.86 -37.95
C ALA A 25 0.92 -34.34 -38.13
N LYS A 26 1.50 -34.97 -37.09
CA LYS A 26 1.84 -36.40 -37.11
C LYS A 26 0.64 -37.32 -37.37
N LEU A 27 -0.53 -37.00 -36.80
CA LEU A 27 -1.73 -37.81 -37.04
C LEU A 27 -2.28 -37.64 -38.45
N LYS A 28 -2.18 -36.43 -39.02
CA LYS A 28 -2.56 -36.17 -40.42
C LYS A 28 -1.62 -36.88 -41.39
N GLU A 29 -0.32 -36.87 -41.13
CA GLU A 29 0.67 -37.62 -41.90
C GLU A 29 0.40 -39.13 -41.85
N GLY A 30 -0.08 -39.64 -40.70
CA GLY A 30 -0.53 -41.01 -40.54
C GLY A 30 -1.89 -41.34 -41.16
N GLY A 31 -2.50 -40.41 -41.91
CA GLY A 31 -3.76 -40.63 -42.61
C GLY A 31 -5.02 -40.61 -41.74
N LEU A 32 -4.94 -40.15 -40.48
CA LEU A 32 -6.15 -40.00 -39.66
C LEU A 32 -7.00 -38.82 -40.14
N ASP A 33 -8.30 -39.05 -40.18
CA ASP A 33 -9.32 -38.05 -40.43
C ASP A 33 -9.53 -37.13 -39.22
N ALA A 34 -10.27 -36.04 -39.42
CA ALA A 34 -10.57 -35.09 -38.34
C ALA A 34 -11.29 -35.76 -37.15
N GLY A 35 -12.19 -36.73 -37.41
CA GLY A 35 -12.90 -37.45 -36.37
C GLY A 35 -11.98 -38.32 -35.52
N GLY A 36 -11.03 -39.02 -36.14
CA GLY A 36 -9.98 -39.78 -35.46
C GLY A 36 -9.05 -38.90 -34.63
N ILE A 37 -8.62 -37.76 -35.19
CA ILE A 37 -7.76 -36.79 -34.50
C ILE A 37 -8.45 -36.23 -33.24
N GLU A 38 -9.75 -35.95 -33.29
CA GLU A 38 -10.49 -35.47 -32.12
C GLU A 38 -10.64 -36.51 -31.02
N ARG A 39 -10.66 -37.79 -31.38
CA ARG A 39 -10.75 -38.91 -30.44
C ARG A 39 -9.42 -39.24 -29.78
N ASP A 40 -8.29 -38.82 -30.36
CA ASP A 40 -6.94 -39.04 -29.82
C ASP A 40 -6.81 -38.53 -28.37
N ARG A 41 -6.37 -39.44 -27.48
CA ARG A 41 -6.28 -39.17 -26.03
C ARG A 41 -5.25 -38.09 -25.71
N VAL A 42 -4.15 -38.02 -26.48
CA VAL A 42 -3.08 -37.04 -26.26
C VAL A 42 -3.57 -35.64 -26.61
N ILE A 43 -4.26 -35.48 -27.73
CA ILE A 43 -4.90 -34.22 -28.14
C ILE A 43 -5.91 -33.75 -27.09
N LYS A 44 -6.76 -34.64 -26.59
CA LYS A 44 -7.72 -34.32 -25.51
C LYS A 44 -7.01 -33.81 -24.26
N LYS A 45 -5.92 -34.47 -23.86
CA LYS A 45 -5.10 -34.06 -22.71
C LYS A 45 -4.45 -32.69 -22.92
N LEU A 46 -3.83 -32.46 -24.08
CA LEU A 46 -3.20 -31.18 -24.42
C LEU A 46 -4.21 -30.02 -24.44
N ARG A 47 -5.39 -30.24 -25.05
CA ARG A 47 -6.50 -29.27 -25.02
C ARG A 47 -6.97 -28.99 -23.59
N ALA A 48 -7.03 -30.01 -22.73
CA ALA A 48 -7.40 -29.83 -21.33
C ALA A 48 -6.36 -28.98 -20.57
N GLU A 49 -5.06 -29.23 -20.76
CA GLU A 49 -3.99 -28.43 -20.16
C GLU A 49 -4.00 -26.97 -20.66
N LEU A 50 -4.29 -26.74 -21.94
CA LEU A 50 -4.50 -25.39 -22.47
C LEU A 50 -5.67 -24.67 -21.81
N ARG A 51 -6.81 -25.35 -21.60
CA ARG A 51 -7.96 -24.78 -20.89
C ARG A 51 -7.60 -24.39 -19.45
N LYS A 52 -6.91 -25.28 -18.71
CA LYS A 52 -6.44 -25.00 -17.35
C LYS A 52 -5.49 -23.80 -17.30
N THR A 53 -4.53 -23.75 -18.22
CA THR A 53 -3.54 -22.67 -18.30
C THR A 53 -4.20 -21.33 -18.63
N ASN A 54 -5.12 -21.32 -19.60
CA ASN A 54 -5.89 -20.12 -19.94
C ASN A 54 -6.78 -19.65 -18.78
N ALA A 55 -7.44 -20.56 -18.06
CA ALA A 55 -8.23 -20.22 -16.87
C ALA A 55 -7.35 -19.56 -15.80
N ARG A 56 -6.13 -20.08 -15.61
CA ARG A 56 -5.17 -19.50 -14.66
C ARG A 56 -4.70 -18.11 -15.09
N LEU A 57 -4.39 -17.92 -16.36
CA LEU A 57 -4.00 -16.60 -16.91
C LEU A 57 -5.12 -15.57 -16.73
N LYS A 58 -6.38 -15.96 -16.98
CA LYS A 58 -7.56 -15.11 -16.73
C LYS A 58 -7.67 -14.71 -15.26
N ALA A 59 -7.49 -15.66 -14.35
CA ALA A 59 -7.53 -15.38 -12.91
C ALA A 59 -6.41 -14.44 -12.45
N ILE A 60 -5.20 -14.59 -13.00
CA ILE A 60 -4.08 -13.65 -12.74
C ILE A 60 -4.45 -12.26 -13.25
N GLY A 61 -4.96 -12.14 -14.48
CA GLY A 61 -5.38 -10.85 -15.04
C GLY A 61 -6.50 -10.19 -14.24
N ALA A 62 -7.49 -10.94 -13.77
CA ALA A 62 -8.56 -10.42 -12.91
C ALA A 62 -8.02 -9.89 -11.58
N LYS A 63 -7.05 -10.59 -10.97
CA LYS A 63 -6.38 -10.14 -9.74
C LYS A 63 -5.56 -8.88 -9.96
N GLN A 64 -4.87 -8.76 -11.10
CA GLN A 64 -4.11 -7.55 -11.44
C GLN A 64 -5.04 -6.33 -11.53
N LYS A 65 -6.17 -6.45 -12.24
CA LYS A 65 -7.18 -5.39 -12.32
C LYS A 65 -7.75 -4.99 -10.96
N LEU A 66 -8.08 -5.97 -10.11
CA LEU A 66 -8.59 -5.68 -8.77
C LEU A 66 -7.57 -4.97 -7.88
N ASN A 67 -6.28 -5.29 -8.03
CA ASN A 67 -5.22 -4.61 -7.30
C ASN A 67 -5.02 -3.17 -7.81
N GLU A 68 -5.12 -2.94 -9.11
CA GLU A 68 -5.07 -1.60 -9.72
C GLU A 68 -6.21 -0.71 -9.18
N THR A 69 -7.45 -1.21 -9.19
CA THR A 69 -8.60 -0.43 -8.67
C THR A 69 -8.49 -0.15 -7.17
N LEU A 70 -7.98 -1.11 -6.38
CA LEU A 70 -7.72 -0.90 -4.96
C LEU A 70 -6.59 0.11 -4.72
N ALA A 71 -5.55 0.11 -5.56
CA ALA A 71 -4.46 1.08 -5.45
C ALA A 71 -4.96 2.50 -5.73
N GLU A 72 -5.76 2.69 -6.79
CA GLU A 72 -6.39 3.97 -7.11
C GLU A 72 -7.32 4.44 -5.98
N ALA A 73 -8.15 3.54 -5.43
CA ALA A 73 -9.04 3.87 -4.33
C ALA A 73 -8.27 4.29 -3.07
N LYS A 74 -7.13 3.64 -2.78
CA LYS A 74 -6.24 4.01 -1.67
C LYS A 74 -5.59 5.37 -1.88
N ILE A 75 -5.15 5.68 -3.11
CA ILE A 75 -4.58 6.99 -3.45
C ILE A 75 -5.63 8.09 -3.24
N LYS A 76 -6.83 7.94 -3.84
CA LYS A 76 -7.94 8.90 -3.68
C LYS A 76 -8.32 9.10 -2.22
N LYS A 77 -8.38 8.01 -1.43
CA LYS A 77 -8.68 8.09 0.01
C LYS A 77 -7.57 8.78 0.80
N ALA A 78 -6.31 8.56 0.43
CA ALA A 78 -5.18 9.22 1.07
C ALA A 78 -5.14 10.73 0.75
N GLU A 79 -5.48 11.10 -0.49
CA GLU A 79 -5.61 12.49 -0.92
C GLU A 79 -6.74 13.22 -0.18
N ALA A 80 -7.93 12.61 -0.11
CA ALA A 80 -9.07 13.15 0.64
C ALA A 80 -8.73 13.36 2.13
N LYS A 81 -8.02 12.42 2.75
CA LYS A 81 -7.56 12.56 4.15
C LYS A 81 -6.56 13.70 4.33
N LYS A 82 -5.66 13.92 3.37
CA LYS A 82 -4.71 15.06 3.41
C LYS A 82 -5.45 16.38 3.28
N GLU A 83 -6.46 16.46 2.43
CA GLU A 83 -7.29 17.66 2.26
C GLU A 83 -8.12 17.97 3.52
N GLU A 84 -8.72 16.94 4.14
CA GLU A 84 -9.43 17.10 5.42
C GLU A 84 -8.49 17.47 6.57
N ALA A 85 -7.30 16.88 6.66
CA ALA A 85 -6.30 17.24 7.66
C ALA A 85 -5.77 18.67 7.47
N GLY A 86 -5.64 19.13 6.22
CA GLY A 86 -5.32 20.52 5.88
C GLY A 86 -6.41 21.50 6.30
N LYS A 87 -7.69 21.17 6.01
CA LYS A 87 -8.86 21.98 6.43
C LYS A 87 -9.04 21.98 7.95
N GLN A 88 -8.75 20.87 8.65
CA GLN A 88 -8.76 20.83 10.11
C GLN A 88 -7.62 21.64 10.72
N LYS A 89 -6.39 21.62 10.16
CA LYS A 89 -5.31 22.52 10.60
C LYS A 89 -5.66 23.99 10.39
N GLY A 90 -6.32 24.35 9.29
CA GLY A 90 -6.82 25.71 9.05
C GLY A 90 -7.91 26.14 10.05
N LYS A 91 -8.83 25.25 10.43
CA LYS A 91 -9.84 25.52 11.47
C LYS A 91 -9.27 25.53 12.89
N LYS A 92 -8.27 24.68 13.21
CA LYS A 92 -7.60 24.67 14.52
C LYS A 92 -6.65 25.86 14.68
N GLY A 93 -6.02 26.34 13.62
CA GLY A 93 -5.23 27.59 13.62
C GLY A 93 -6.08 28.80 13.99
N LYS A 94 -7.26 28.95 13.38
CA LYS A 94 -8.21 30.04 13.74
C LYS A 94 -8.85 29.91 15.13
N LYS A 95 -8.91 28.70 15.71
CA LYS A 95 -9.43 28.50 17.09
C LYS A 95 -8.34 28.56 18.16
N ALA A 96 -7.08 28.37 17.81
CA ALA A 96 -5.95 28.42 18.74
C ALA A 96 -5.47 29.85 19.05
N GLU A 97 -5.77 30.85 18.21
CA GLU A 97 -5.49 32.26 18.50
C GLU A 97 -6.43 32.87 19.56
N ALA A 98 -7.57 32.23 19.86
CA ALA A 98 -8.54 32.77 20.83
C ALA A 98 -8.39 32.21 22.25
N ASP A 99 -7.50 31.24 22.50
CA ASP A 99 -7.43 30.50 23.78
C ASP A 99 -6.00 30.48 24.38
N THR A 100 -5.15 31.43 23.98
CA THR A 100 -3.81 31.64 24.56
C THR A 100 -3.77 32.75 25.61
N GLU A 101 -4.82 32.88 26.43
CA GLU A 101 -4.69 33.58 27.72
C GLU A 101 -4.27 32.59 28.81
N VAL A 102 -2.96 32.36 28.84
CA VAL A 102 -2.13 32.07 30.02
C VAL A 102 -2.64 30.96 30.96
N SER A 103 -2.12 29.75 30.75
CA SER A 103 -2.27 28.64 31.70
C SER A 103 -1.79 29.02 33.12
N LYS A 104 -2.64 28.79 34.13
CA LYS A 104 -2.41 28.95 35.59
C LYS A 104 -1.04 28.44 36.08
N ARG A 105 -0.42 27.51 35.35
CA ARG A 105 0.90 26.94 35.67
C ARG A 105 2.06 27.93 35.50
N GLN A 106 1.94 28.90 34.58
CA GLN A 106 2.99 29.90 34.33
C GLN A 106 2.93 31.06 35.33
N GLN A 107 1.75 31.41 35.83
CA GLN A 107 1.58 32.44 36.87
C GLN A 107 2.23 32.00 38.20
N LYS A 108 2.03 30.74 38.60
CA LYS A 108 2.62 30.18 39.84
C LYS A 108 4.15 30.09 39.82
N LYS A 109 4.76 30.07 38.63
CA LYS A 109 6.23 30.06 38.47
C LYS A 109 6.81 31.48 38.60
N LYS A 110 6.08 32.51 38.14
CA LYS A 110 6.50 33.91 38.29
C LYS A 110 6.40 34.39 39.74
N GLU A 111 5.39 33.99 40.50
CA GLU A 111 5.29 34.31 41.95
C GLU A 111 6.47 33.72 42.75
N LYS A 112 6.84 32.45 42.51
CA LYS A 112 7.97 31.82 43.20
C LYS A 112 9.33 32.45 42.90
N LEU A 113 9.47 33.11 41.76
CA LEU A 113 10.70 33.83 41.38
C LEU A 113 10.75 35.24 42.00
N ALA A 114 9.59 35.91 42.14
CA ALA A 114 9.51 37.21 42.81
C ALA A 114 9.76 37.12 44.33
N GLU A 115 9.31 36.05 44.99
CA GLU A 115 9.51 35.85 46.43
C GLU A 115 10.98 35.54 46.80
N LYS A 116 11.73 34.88 45.89
CA LYS A 116 13.17 34.62 46.08
C LYS A 116 14.07 35.84 45.84
N GLY A 117 13.60 36.84 45.09
CA GLY A 117 14.34 38.09 44.85
C GLY A 117 14.37 39.00 46.09
N LYS A 118 13.24 39.14 46.78
CA LYS A 118 13.13 40.04 47.95
C LYS A 118 13.90 39.59 49.20
N LYS A 119 14.29 38.32 49.29
CA LYS A 119 15.07 37.79 50.44
C LYS A 119 16.58 38.07 50.35
N LYS A 120 17.10 38.50 49.20
CA LYS A 120 18.55 38.77 49.03
C LYS A 120 18.95 40.23 49.25
N GLU A 121 18.03 41.19 49.18
CA GLU A 121 18.33 42.63 49.40
C GLU A 121 18.26 43.06 50.88
N GLN A 122 17.83 42.20 51.81
CA GLN A 122 17.74 42.54 53.24
C GLN A 122 18.97 42.14 54.07
N THR A 123 20.00 41.52 53.48
CA THR A 123 21.24 41.11 54.17
C THR A 123 22.45 42.00 53.91
N GLU A 124 22.35 43.05 53.09
CA GLU A 124 23.48 43.92 52.71
C GLU A 124 23.44 45.35 53.33
N GLY A 125 22.61 45.57 54.35
CA GLY A 125 22.38 46.90 54.95
C GLY A 125 22.60 46.97 56.46
N GLN A 126 23.78 46.59 56.95
CA GLN A 126 24.36 46.87 58.28
C GLN A 126 25.72 46.12 58.26
N GLU A 127 26.90 46.73 58.21
CA GLU A 127 27.45 47.78 59.06
C GLU A 127 28.44 48.67 58.26
N GLN A 128 28.28 49.99 58.38
CA GLN A 128 29.36 50.98 58.25
C GLN A 128 29.95 51.23 59.66
N PRO A 129 30.96 52.11 59.88
CA PRO A 129 32.25 52.39 59.23
C PRO A 129 33.38 52.48 60.30
N GLN A 130 34.46 53.24 60.01
CA GLN A 130 35.56 53.75 60.87
C GLN A 130 36.85 52.92 60.77
N GLU A 131 38.05 53.47 60.52
CA GLU A 131 38.64 54.81 60.77
C GLU A 131 39.49 55.31 59.58
#